data_AF-A0A936JJK1-F1
#
_entry.id   AF-A0A936JJK1-F1
#
_cell.length_a   1.000
_cell.length_b   1.000
_cell.length_c   1.000
_cell.angle_alpha   90.00
_cell.angle_beta   90.00
_cell.angle_gamma   90.00
#
_symmetry.space_group_name_H-M   'P 1'
#
loop_
_entity.id
_entity.type
_entity.pdbx_description
1 polymer ?
#
loop_
_entity_poly.entity_id
_entity_poly.type
_entity_poly.pdbx_seq_one_letter_code
_entity_poly.pdbx_strand_id
1 'polypeptide(L)'
;MKAVYSILVSIILGAVTGLSQEKNPDSLRVLYAEYDSITHTQIIPLNALKNGYDVLVLWYSFGNENECSISWPADEIDGQYSLVINPKEMYLRTCHENPNSPYLYWIDGIQPSQYEILKTQYKKRKLEFHNYKRDKETRDGWTDNCYQNFKTLMKKINTILKNQKIEIPDYHTFNSITQLRIARSEDDINGGLKATTIPTPE
;
A
#
# COMPACT_ATOMS: atom_id res chain seq x y z
N MET A 1 41.77 12.73 -42.99
CA MET A 1 41.50 13.91 -42.15
C MET A 1 40.66 13.45 -40.96
N LYS A 2 41.20 13.55 -39.75
CA LYS A 2 40.53 13.16 -38.49
C LYS A 2 39.73 14.36 -37.99
N ALA A 3 38.41 14.22 -37.84
CA ALA A 3 37.58 15.19 -37.15
C ALA A 3 37.26 14.64 -35.75
N VAL A 4 37.85 15.27 -34.74
CA VAL A 4 37.64 15.01 -33.33
C VAL A 4 36.41 15.80 -32.91
N TYR A 5 35.29 15.14 -32.60
CA TYR A 5 34.16 15.79 -31.96
C TYR A 5 34.41 15.83 -30.45
N SER A 6 34.79 17.02 -29.97
CA SER A 6 34.94 17.35 -28.56
C SER A 6 33.55 17.50 -27.93
N ILE A 7 33.21 16.61 -27.01
CA ILE A 7 32.02 16.70 -26.17
C ILE A 7 32.30 17.72 -25.05
N LEU A 8 31.64 18.88 -25.09
CA LEU A 8 31.56 19.82 -23.98
C LEU A 8 30.40 19.40 -23.08
N VAL A 9 30.71 18.69 -21.99
CA VAL A 9 29.77 18.44 -20.89
C VAL A 9 29.81 19.66 -19.98
N SER A 10 28.81 20.52 -20.07
CA SER A 10 28.56 21.55 -19.06
C SER A 10 27.90 20.90 -17.85
N ILE A 11 28.68 20.65 -16.80
CA ILE A 11 28.17 20.27 -15.48
C ILE A 11 27.62 21.53 -14.82
N ILE A 12 26.30 21.71 -14.85
CA ILE A 12 25.63 22.67 -13.97
C ILE A 12 25.48 21.98 -12.61
N LEU A 13 26.43 22.24 -11.70
CA LEU A 13 26.26 21.99 -10.28
C LEU A 13 25.24 23.01 -9.75
N GLY A 14 23.96 22.68 -9.88
CA GLY A 14 22.90 23.30 -9.09
C GLY A 14 22.99 22.73 -7.68
N ALA A 15 23.57 23.49 -6.75
CA ALA A 15 23.45 23.22 -5.33
C ALA A 15 21.97 23.32 -4.95
N VAL A 16 21.27 22.19 -4.90
CA VAL A 16 19.98 22.10 -4.21
C VAL A 16 20.31 22.21 -2.73
N THR A 17 20.32 23.43 -2.22
CA THR A 17 20.18 23.67 -0.79
C THR A 17 18.82 23.13 -0.40
N GLY A 18 18.79 21.88 0.07
CA GLY A 18 17.67 21.36 0.80
C GLY A 18 17.45 22.27 2.00
N LEU A 19 16.50 23.20 1.86
CA LEU A 19 15.84 23.80 3.01
C LEU A 19 15.19 22.63 3.74
N SER A 20 15.91 22.07 4.72
CA SER A 20 15.34 21.24 5.77
C SER A 20 14.29 22.14 6.43
N GLN A 21 13.03 22.04 5.98
CA GLN A 21 11.92 22.59 6.72
C GLN A 21 12.02 22.02 8.13
N GLU A 22 12.23 22.90 9.11
CA GLU A 22 12.22 22.51 10.52
C GLU A 22 10.93 21.73 10.78
N LYS A 23 11.11 20.49 11.21
CA LYS A 23 10.05 19.55 11.53
C LYS A 23 9.24 20.16 12.68
N ASN A 24 8.10 20.77 12.38
CA ASN A 24 7.15 21.14 13.43
C ASN A 24 6.63 19.83 14.04
N PRO A 25 6.98 19.48 15.28
CA PRO A 25 6.59 18.20 15.88
C PRO A 25 5.08 18.07 16.05
N ASP A 26 4.33 19.18 15.94
CA ASP A 26 2.89 19.23 16.22
C ASP A 26 2.01 19.14 14.96
N SER A 27 2.58 19.00 13.76
CA SER A 27 1.81 18.90 12.52
C SER A 27 1.85 17.51 11.91
N LEU A 28 0.66 16.93 11.68
CA LEU A 28 0.52 15.66 10.96
C LEU A 28 0.92 15.82 9.50
N ARG A 29 1.78 14.92 9.02
CA ARG A 29 2.18 14.79 7.61
C ARG A 29 1.13 13.96 6.88
N VAL A 30 0.27 14.63 6.12
CA VAL A 30 -0.86 13.98 5.43
C VAL A 30 -0.53 13.74 3.96
N LEU A 31 -0.80 12.52 3.49
CA LEU A 31 -0.77 12.11 2.09
C LEU A 31 -2.20 11.91 1.61
N TYR A 32 -2.53 12.41 0.42
CA TYR A 32 -3.81 12.16 -0.24
C TYR A 32 -3.57 11.18 -1.38
N ALA A 33 -4.39 10.12 -1.47
CA ALA A 33 -4.38 9.26 -2.63
C ALA A 33 -4.83 10.03 -3.88
N GLU A 34 -4.17 9.78 -5.02
CA GLU A 34 -4.52 10.42 -6.28
C GLU A 34 -5.70 9.69 -6.93
N TYR A 35 -6.62 10.42 -7.57
CA TYR A 35 -7.71 9.79 -8.30
C TYR A 35 -7.37 9.62 -9.78
N ASP A 36 -7.28 8.38 -10.26
CA ASP A 36 -7.14 8.07 -11.68
C ASP A 36 -8.53 8.09 -12.35
N SER A 37 -8.78 9.11 -13.17
CA SER A 37 -10.06 9.29 -13.87
C SER A 37 -10.31 8.27 -14.99
N ILE A 38 -9.29 7.56 -15.46
CA ILE A 38 -9.43 6.55 -16.51
C ILE A 38 -9.94 5.26 -15.88
N THR A 39 -9.28 4.80 -14.82
CA THR A 39 -9.64 3.55 -14.13
C THR A 39 -10.70 3.74 -13.04
N HIS A 40 -11.03 5.00 -12.72
CA HIS A 40 -11.94 5.38 -11.64
C HIS A 40 -11.51 4.79 -10.29
N THR A 41 -10.21 4.80 -10.00
CA THR A 41 -9.61 4.23 -8.78
C THR A 41 -8.69 5.24 -8.11
N GLN A 42 -8.65 5.20 -6.79
CA GLN A 42 -7.59 5.90 -6.05
C GLN A 42 -6.29 5.10 -6.11
N ILE A 43 -5.20 5.84 -6.32
CA ILE A 43 -3.84 5.33 -6.46
C ILE A 43 -3.02 5.89 -5.31
N ILE A 44 -2.32 5.00 -4.61
CA ILE A 44 -1.44 5.35 -3.51
C ILE A 44 -0.02 5.43 -4.07
N PRO A 45 0.70 6.54 -3.88
CA PRO A 45 2.11 6.61 -4.30
C PRO A 45 2.92 5.44 -3.73
N LEU A 46 3.68 4.72 -4.56
CA LEU A 46 4.41 3.51 -4.15
C LEU A 46 5.47 3.78 -3.06
N ASN A 47 5.89 5.03 -2.91
CA ASN A 47 6.82 5.50 -1.87
C ASN A 47 6.11 5.98 -0.59
N ALA A 48 4.78 5.87 -0.48
CA ALA A 48 3.99 6.34 0.66
C ALA A 48 4.51 5.83 2.01
N LEU A 49 4.87 4.55 2.08
CA LEU A 49 5.37 3.90 3.29
C LEU A 49 6.83 4.28 3.65
N LYS A 50 7.55 4.99 2.76
CA LYS A 50 8.96 5.37 2.93
C LYS A 50 9.16 6.86 3.19
N ASN A 51 8.21 7.70 2.80
CA ASN A 51 8.34 9.16 2.86
C ASN A 51 7.99 9.77 4.23
N GLY A 52 7.67 8.92 5.22
CA GLY A 52 7.42 9.32 6.60
C GLY A 52 6.13 10.13 6.81
N TYR A 53 5.09 9.84 6.03
CA TYR A 53 3.75 10.36 6.27
C TYR A 53 3.16 9.72 7.54
N ASP A 54 2.28 10.45 8.22
CA ASP A 54 1.56 9.97 9.40
C ASP A 54 0.18 9.42 9.03
N VAL A 55 -0.44 9.99 7.99
CA VAL A 55 -1.81 9.67 7.57
C VAL A 55 -1.90 9.61 6.04
N LEU A 56 -2.57 8.58 5.53
CA LEU A 56 -3.08 8.47 4.16
C LEU A 56 -4.58 8.75 4.15
N VAL A 57 -5.02 9.72 3.37
CA VAL A 57 -6.43 9.92 3.05
C VAL A 57 -6.79 9.05 1.86
N LEU A 58 -7.64 8.07 2.10
CA LEU A 58 -8.14 7.14 1.09
C LEU A 58 -9.67 7.10 1.20
N TRP A 59 -10.35 7.73 0.24
CA TRP A 59 -11.81 7.78 0.22
C TRP A 59 -12.36 6.40 -0.17
N TYR A 60 -13.24 5.83 0.64
CA TYR A 60 -13.88 4.57 0.27
C TYR A 60 -15.00 4.85 -0.74
N SER A 61 -14.74 4.58 -2.02
CA SER A 61 -15.82 4.45 -3.00
C SER A 61 -16.42 3.05 -2.87
N PHE A 62 -17.59 2.93 -2.24
CA PHE A 62 -18.34 1.67 -2.25
C PHE A 62 -18.68 1.27 -3.69
N GLY A 63 -18.43 0.00 -4.04
CA GLY A 63 -18.84 -0.57 -5.33
C GLY A 63 -17.88 -0.32 -6.50
N ASN A 64 -16.59 -0.07 -6.25
CA ASN A 64 -15.62 -0.01 -7.34
C ASN A 64 -15.41 -1.40 -7.97
N GLU A 65 -16.03 -1.63 -9.13
CA GLU A 65 -15.91 -2.88 -9.89
C GLU A 65 -14.49 -3.18 -10.41
N ASN A 66 -13.59 -2.19 -10.32
CA ASN A 66 -12.19 -2.33 -10.67
C ASN A 66 -11.32 -2.74 -9.47
N GLU A 67 -11.89 -2.84 -8.27
CA GLU A 67 -11.20 -3.31 -7.08
C GLU A 67 -11.54 -4.79 -6.81
N CYS A 68 -10.52 -5.63 -6.63
CA CYS A 68 -10.67 -6.97 -6.08
C CYS A 68 -10.13 -6.96 -4.65
N SER A 69 -10.98 -7.30 -3.67
CA SER A 69 -10.60 -7.35 -2.27
C SER A 69 -10.66 -8.79 -1.76
N ILE A 70 -9.54 -9.28 -1.25
CA ILE A 70 -9.40 -10.59 -0.63
C ILE A 70 -9.11 -10.36 0.84
N SER A 71 -10.07 -10.69 1.69
CA SER A 71 -9.96 -10.46 3.13
C SER A 71 -9.88 -11.75 3.92
N TRP A 72 -9.21 -11.69 5.07
CA TRP A 72 -9.19 -12.75 6.07
C TRP A 72 -9.26 -12.15 7.47
N PRO A 73 -9.91 -12.83 8.43
CA PRO A 73 -9.99 -12.33 9.79
C PRO A 73 -8.60 -12.11 10.37
N ALA A 74 -8.49 -11.12 11.23
CA ALA A 74 -7.31 -10.84 12.00
C ALA A 74 -7.69 -11.04 13.47
N ASP A 75 -7.08 -12.00 14.15
CA ASP A 75 -7.42 -12.24 15.57
C ASP A 75 -6.76 -11.19 16.48
N GLU A 76 -5.69 -10.56 15.98
CA GLU A 76 -4.88 -9.57 16.69
C GLU A 76 -5.47 -8.16 16.69
N ILE A 77 -6.38 -7.88 15.75
CA ILE A 77 -7.09 -6.63 15.63
C ILE A 77 -8.57 -6.95 15.52
N ASP A 78 -9.43 -6.19 16.19
CA ASP A 78 -10.87 -6.36 16.07
C ASP A 78 -11.33 -5.95 14.65
N GLY A 79 -11.25 -6.91 13.72
CA GLY A 79 -11.39 -6.69 12.28
C GLY A 79 -10.74 -7.77 11.40
N GLN A 80 -10.23 -7.33 10.25
CA GLN A 80 -9.67 -8.19 9.22
C GLN A 80 -8.50 -7.53 8.49
N TYR A 81 -7.66 -8.35 7.87
CA TYR A 81 -6.74 -7.88 6.83
C TYR A 81 -7.42 -7.99 5.47
N SER A 82 -7.03 -7.10 4.56
CA SER A 82 -7.53 -7.08 3.19
C SER A 82 -6.38 -6.79 2.23
N LEU A 83 -6.13 -7.74 1.32
CA LEU A 83 -5.29 -7.51 0.14
C LEU A 83 -6.19 -6.99 -0.97
N VAL A 84 -5.94 -5.75 -1.36
CA VAL A 84 -6.69 -5.04 -2.38
C VAL A 84 -5.87 -5.00 -3.68
N ILE A 85 -6.53 -5.26 -4.80
CA ILE A 85 -5.94 -5.28 -6.13
C ILE A 85 -6.76 -4.34 -7.02
N ASN A 86 -6.13 -3.31 -7.58
CA ASN A 86 -6.73 -2.42 -8.58
C ASN A 86 -5.87 -2.42 -9.86
N PRO A 87 -6.24 -1.71 -10.94
CA PRO A 87 -5.50 -1.76 -12.21
C PRO A 87 -4.03 -1.30 -12.17
N LYS A 88 -3.60 -0.58 -11.13
CA LYS A 88 -2.26 0.01 -11.03
C LYS A 88 -1.42 -0.59 -9.92
N GLU A 89 -2.05 -1.04 -8.85
CA GLU A 89 -1.35 -1.45 -7.63
C GLU A 89 -2.08 -2.56 -6.88
N MET A 90 -1.33 -3.14 -5.95
CA MET A 90 -1.82 -4.05 -4.95
C MET A 90 -1.33 -3.58 -3.59
N TYR A 91 -2.21 -3.60 -2.60
CA TYR A 91 -1.84 -3.17 -1.26
C TYR A 91 -2.53 -3.99 -0.16
N LEU A 92 -1.85 -4.12 0.97
CA LEU A 92 -2.33 -4.78 2.17
C LEU A 92 -2.76 -3.72 3.19
N ARG A 93 -4.00 -3.80 3.65
CA ARG A 93 -4.52 -2.94 4.71
C ARG A 93 -5.28 -3.72 5.78
N THR A 94 -5.51 -3.09 6.92
CA THR A 94 -6.52 -3.54 7.89
C THR A 94 -7.88 -2.93 7.58
N CYS A 95 -8.92 -3.59 8.06
CA CYS A 95 -10.28 -3.08 8.12
C CYS A 95 -10.84 -3.43 9.50
N HIS A 96 -11.29 -2.43 10.27
CA HIS A 96 -11.83 -2.63 11.61
C HIS A 96 -13.36 -2.54 11.60
N GLU A 97 -14.01 -3.33 12.46
CA GLU A 97 -15.46 -3.27 12.69
C GLU A 97 -15.83 -2.27 13.81
N ASN A 98 -14.83 -1.56 14.33
CA ASN A 98 -14.93 -0.57 15.41
C ASN A 98 -14.39 0.80 14.93
N PRO A 99 -14.38 1.86 15.76
CA PRO A 99 -14.01 3.20 15.30
C PRO A 99 -12.50 3.38 15.06
N ASN A 100 -11.67 2.34 15.24
CA ASN A 100 -10.24 2.44 15.01
C ASN A 100 -9.94 2.63 13.52
N SER A 101 -9.01 3.55 13.23
CA SER A 101 -8.55 3.80 11.87
C SER A 101 -7.88 2.55 11.28
N PRO A 102 -8.12 2.23 10.00
CA PRO A 102 -7.36 1.20 9.30
C PRO A 102 -5.91 1.64 9.06
N TYR A 103 -5.04 0.70 8.71
CA TYR A 103 -3.62 0.94 8.44
C TYR A 103 -3.19 0.26 7.14
N LEU A 104 -2.28 0.90 6.41
CA LEU A 104 -1.58 0.36 5.24
C LEU A 104 -0.27 -0.30 5.69
N TYR A 105 -0.06 -1.55 5.29
CA TYR A 105 1.09 -2.38 5.68
C TYR A 105 2.08 -2.62 4.53
N TRP A 106 1.58 -2.71 3.31
CA TRP A 106 2.38 -3.03 2.14
C TRP A 106 1.70 -2.52 0.89
N ILE A 107 2.49 -2.13 -0.11
CA ILE A 107 2.02 -1.71 -1.43
C ILE A 107 3.06 -2.08 -2.47
N ASP A 108 2.60 -2.47 -3.66
CA ASP A 108 3.42 -2.64 -4.84
C ASP A 108 2.63 -2.33 -6.12
N GLY A 109 3.34 -1.89 -7.15
CA GLY A 109 2.77 -1.64 -8.46
C GLY A 109 2.49 -2.97 -9.17
N ILE A 110 1.44 -3.01 -9.99
CA ILE A 110 1.15 -4.16 -10.84
C ILE A 110 0.98 -3.75 -12.30
N GLN A 111 1.38 -4.64 -13.20
CA GLN A 111 1.23 -4.47 -14.64
C GLN A 111 -0.22 -4.72 -15.06
N PRO A 112 -0.73 -4.05 -16.11
CA PRO A 112 -2.08 -4.27 -16.62
C PRO A 112 -2.38 -5.75 -16.93
N SER A 113 -1.40 -6.49 -17.46
CA SER A 113 -1.55 -7.92 -17.73
C SER A 113 -1.70 -8.77 -16.46
N GLN A 114 -1.01 -8.40 -15.37
CA GLN A 114 -1.16 -9.07 -14.08
C GLN A 114 -2.57 -8.81 -13.53
N TYR A 115 -3.03 -7.56 -13.57
CA TYR A 115 -4.36 -7.18 -13.11
C TYR A 115 -5.47 -7.98 -13.82
N GLU A 116 -5.47 -8.04 -15.15
CA GLU A 116 -6.52 -8.75 -15.91
C GLU A 116 -6.60 -10.24 -15.56
N ILE A 117 -5.44 -10.89 -15.35
CA ILE A 117 -5.37 -12.27 -14.90
C ILE A 117 -6.00 -12.40 -13.51
N LEU A 118 -5.61 -11.53 -12.57
CA LEU A 118 -6.08 -11.57 -11.19
C LEU A 118 -7.58 -11.27 -11.08
N LYS A 119 -8.07 -10.22 -11.74
CA LYS A 119 -9.50 -9.88 -11.82
C LYS A 119 -10.32 -11.05 -12.36
N THR A 120 -9.82 -11.72 -13.39
CA THR A 120 -10.47 -12.92 -13.95
C THR A 120 -10.52 -14.07 -12.93
N GLN A 121 -9.42 -14.34 -12.22
CA GLN A 121 -9.41 -15.40 -11.20
C GLN A 121 -10.25 -15.05 -9.97
N TYR A 122 -10.31 -13.78 -9.58
CA TYR A 122 -11.15 -13.27 -8.50
C TYR A 122 -12.63 -13.48 -8.81
N LYS A 123 -13.09 -13.07 -10.00
CA LYS A 123 -14.47 -13.32 -10.47
C LYS A 123 -14.82 -14.81 -10.51
N LYS A 124 -13.83 -15.69 -10.74
CA LYS A 124 -13.98 -17.15 -10.70
C LYS A 124 -13.89 -17.75 -9.30
N ARG A 125 -13.82 -16.94 -8.24
CA ARG A 125 -13.66 -17.38 -6.84
C ARG A 125 -12.41 -18.22 -6.59
N LYS A 126 -11.40 -18.09 -7.45
CA LYS A 126 -10.11 -18.78 -7.31
C LYS A 126 -9.15 -18.02 -6.42
N LEU A 127 -9.35 -16.71 -6.27
CA LEU A 127 -8.64 -15.84 -5.33
C LEU A 127 -9.49 -15.60 -4.09
N GLU A 128 -9.54 -16.61 -3.24
CA GLU A 128 -10.20 -16.53 -1.93
C GLU A 128 -9.31 -17.18 -0.88
N PHE A 129 -9.40 -16.69 0.35
CA PHE A 129 -8.70 -17.21 1.51
C PHE A 129 -9.55 -18.30 2.19
N HIS A 130 -9.39 -19.55 1.76
CA HIS A 130 -10.24 -20.67 2.21
C HIS A 130 -9.78 -21.34 3.51
N ASN A 131 -8.58 -21.04 3.99
CA ASN A 131 -7.93 -21.79 5.07
C ASN A 131 -7.72 -20.96 6.33
N TYR A 132 -8.70 -20.14 6.70
CA TYR A 132 -8.71 -19.58 8.05
C TYR A 132 -9.16 -20.65 9.04
N LYS A 133 -8.21 -21.43 9.57
CA LYS A 133 -8.46 -22.21 10.78
C LYS A 133 -8.15 -21.32 11.96
N ARG A 134 -9.19 -20.91 12.70
CA ARG A 134 -9.03 -20.30 14.02
C ARG A 134 -8.44 -21.37 14.93
N ASP A 135 -7.11 -21.39 15.06
CA ASP A 135 -6.47 -22.22 16.08
C ASP A 135 -6.87 -21.65 17.43
N LYS A 136 -7.78 -22.35 18.12
CA LYS A 136 -8.31 -21.94 19.42
C LYS A 136 -7.29 -22.07 20.55
N GLU A 137 -6.09 -22.58 20.28
CA GLU A 137 -5.14 -23.03 21.31
C GLU A 137 -3.96 -22.07 21.58
N THR A 138 -3.74 -21.02 20.78
CA THR A 138 -2.62 -20.09 21.01
C THR A 138 -3.08 -18.72 21.49
N ARG A 139 -3.75 -18.66 22.64
CA ARG A 139 -3.99 -17.38 23.34
C ARG A 139 -2.67 -16.69 23.75
N ASP A 140 -1.59 -17.47 23.87
CA ASP A 140 -0.26 -17.02 24.27
C ASP A 140 0.76 -16.95 23.11
N GLY A 141 0.30 -17.17 21.87
CA GLY A 141 1.16 -17.26 20.67
C GLY A 141 0.66 -16.39 19.53
N TRP A 142 0.60 -15.07 19.75
CA TRP A 142 0.26 -14.03 18.76
C TRP A 142 1.34 -13.88 17.66
N THR A 143 1.92 -15.00 17.22
CA THR A 143 2.97 -15.04 16.21
C THR A 143 2.41 -14.75 14.83
N ASP A 144 2.54 -13.48 14.42
CA ASP A 144 2.52 -12.94 13.05
C ASP A 144 1.65 -13.69 12.01
N ASN A 145 0.35 -13.80 12.32
CA ASN A 145 -0.64 -14.32 11.39
C ASN A 145 -0.74 -13.44 10.13
N CYS A 146 -0.55 -12.12 10.27
CA CYS A 146 -0.56 -11.19 9.15
C CYS A 146 0.44 -11.57 8.05
N TYR A 147 1.75 -11.64 8.35
CA TYR A 147 2.75 -11.92 7.33
C TYR A 147 2.62 -13.33 6.75
N GLN A 148 2.32 -14.34 7.57
CA GLN A 148 2.20 -15.72 7.07
C GLN A 148 0.98 -15.87 6.14
N ASN A 149 -0.15 -15.25 6.47
CA ASN A 149 -1.34 -15.24 5.62
C ASN A 149 -1.09 -14.46 4.33
N PHE A 150 -0.47 -13.28 4.43
CA PHE A 150 -0.03 -12.48 3.29
C PHE A 150 0.89 -13.28 2.36
N LYS A 151 1.96 -13.88 2.90
CA LYS A 151 2.92 -14.70 2.14
C LYS A 151 2.25 -15.88 1.46
N THR A 152 1.31 -16.55 2.14
CA THR A 152 0.55 -17.67 1.58
C THR A 152 -0.32 -17.22 0.42
N LEU A 153 -1.04 -16.11 0.58
CA LEU A 153 -1.86 -15.52 -0.49
C LEU A 153 -1.01 -15.07 -1.68
N MET A 154 0.12 -14.41 -1.43
CA MET A 154 1.04 -13.98 -2.47
C MET A 154 1.68 -15.15 -3.23
N LYS A 155 1.99 -16.26 -2.57
CA LYS A 155 2.43 -17.50 -3.26
C LYS A 155 1.34 -18.04 -4.20
N LYS A 156 0.07 -18.00 -3.78
CA LYS A 156 -1.06 -18.41 -4.62
C LYS A 156 -1.23 -17.47 -5.81
N ILE A 157 -1.14 -16.16 -5.60
CA ILE A 157 -1.13 -15.13 -6.66
C ILE A 157 0.01 -15.39 -7.65
N ASN A 158 1.24 -15.58 -7.18
CA ASN A 158 2.39 -15.85 -8.03
C ASN A 158 2.30 -17.17 -8.80
N THR A 159 1.57 -18.16 -8.28
CA THR A 159 1.27 -19.40 -9.01
C THR A 159 0.32 -19.13 -10.19
N ILE A 160 -0.67 -18.27 -10.00
CA ILE A 160 -1.60 -17.82 -11.05
C ILE A 160 -0.88 -17.00 -12.12
N LEU A 161 0.02 -16.09 -11.71
CA LEU A 161 0.75 -15.18 -12.60
C LEU A 161 1.88 -15.84 -13.39
N LYS A 162 2.30 -17.06 -13.00
CA LYS A 162 3.35 -17.86 -13.65
C LYS A 162 4.69 -17.11 -13.75
N ASN A 163 4.96 -16.47 -14.88
CA ASN A 163 6.22 -15.78 -15.18
C ASN A 163 6.17 -14.28 -14.84
N GLN A 164 5.00 -13.74 -14.46
CA GLN A 164 4.82 -12.34 -14.08
C GLN A 164 4.70 -12.22 -12.55
N LYS A 165 5.68 -12.77 -11.83
CA LYS A 165 5.62 -12.82 -10.36
C LYS A 165 5.81 -11.42 -9.76
N ILE A 166 5.13 -11.20 -8.65
CA ILE A 166 5.25 -10.03 -7.79
C ILE A 166 6.21 -10.39 -6.66
N GLU A 167 7.12 -9.47 -6.33
CA GLU A 167 8.08 -9.69 -5.26
C GLU A 167 7.36 -9.81 -3.91
N ILE A 168 7.79 -10.76 -3.09
CA ILE A 168 7.26 -10.93 -1.74
C ILE A 168 8.38 -10.51 -0.80
N PRO A 169 8.22 -9.44 0.00
CA PRO A 169 9.23 -9.05 0.97
C PRO A 169 9.49 -10.20 1.96
N ASP A 170 10.74 -10.32 2.43
CA ASP A 170 11.03 -11.21 3.54
C ASP A 170 10.36 -10.72 4.85
N TYR A 171 10.40 -11.59 5.87
CA TYR A 171 9.75 -11.35 7.15
C TYR A 171 10.25 -10.07 7.82
N HIS A 172 11.56 -9.83 7.78
CA HIS A 172 12.18 -8.69 8.45
C HIS A 172 11.85 -7.39 7.72
N THR A 173 11.92 -7.39 6.39
CA THR A 173 11.55 -6.28 5.54
C THR A 173 10.10 -5.91 5.79
N PHE A 174 9.19 -6.88 5.74
CA PHE A 174 7.76 -6.65 5.99
C PHE A 174 7.50 -6.03 7.37
N ASN A 175 8.10 -6.57 8.43
CA ASN A 175 7.91 -6.07 9.79
C ASN A 175 8.67 -4.77 10.10
N SER A 176 9.62 -4.37 9.25
CA SER A 176 10.32 -3.08 9.34
C SER A 176 9.55 -1.93 8.68
N ILE A 177 8.50 -2.23 7.91
CA ILE A 177 7.69 -1.20 7.25
C ILE A 177 6.95 -0.40 8.32
N THR A 178 7.13 0.91 8.29
CA THR A 178 6.32 1.82 9.10
C THR A 178 4.91 1.85 8.52
N GLN A 179 3.93 1.40 9.31
CA GLN A 179 2.53 1.37 8.91
C GLN A 179 1.98 2.79 8.79
N LEU A 180 1.13 3.02 7.79
CA LEU A 180 0.52 4.32 7.54
C LEU A 180 -0.96 4.29 7.90
N ARG A 181 -1.38 5.16 8.83
CA ARG A 181 -2.78 5.25 9.25
C ARG A 181 -3.65 5.72 8.07
N ILE A 182 -4.78 5.08 7.84
CA ILE A 182 -5.73 5.43 6.80
C ILE A 182 -6.89 6.24 7.42
N ALA A 183 -7.15 7.42 6.87
CA ALA A 183 -8.31 8.25 7.16
C ALA A 183 -9.30 8.20 5.98
N ARG A 184 -10.60 8.15 6.26
CA ARG A 184 -11.66 8.11 5.23
C ARG A 184 -12.06 9.49 4.74
N SER A 185 -11.74 10.52 5.51
CA SER A 185 -12.01 11.93 5.22
C SER A 185 -11.02 12.81 5.97
N GLU A 186 -11.01 14.11 5.68
CA GLU A 186 -10.25 15.08 6.47
C GLU A 186 -10.78 15.21 7.91
N ASP A 187 -12.08 14.96 8.12
CA ASP A 187 -12.69 14.98 9.44
C ASP A 187 -12.10 13.89 10.35
N ASP A 188 -11.72 12.72 9.78
CA ASP A 188 -11.04 11.64 10.51
C ASP A 188 -9.62 12.03 10.97
N ILE A 189 -9.02 13.05 10.35
CA ILE A 189 -7.69 13.56 10.69
C ILE A 189 -7.79 14.56 11.85
N ASN A 190 -8.82 15.42 11.82
CA ASN A 190 -8.94 16.65 12.59
C ASN A 190 -9.49 16.48 14.01
N GLY A 191 -9.18 15.38 14.70
CA GLY A 191 -9.44 15.21 16.14
C GLY A 191 -8.73 16.23 17.07
N GLY A 192 -8.29 17.38 16.55
CA GLY A 192 -7.66 18.49 17.28
C GLY A 192 -6.27 18.93 16.77
N LEU A 193 -5.70 18.28 15.76
CA LEU A 193 -4.34 18.56 15.26
C LEU A 193 -4.34 19.29 13.92
N LYS A 194 -3.39 20.22 13.71
CA LYS A 194 -3.22 20.93 12.44
C LYS A 194 -2.56 20.00 11.41
N ALA A 195 -3.27 19.66 10.34
CA ALA A 195 -2.71 18.92 9.21
C ALA A 195 -1.84 19.85 8.33
N THR A 196 -0.67 19.36 7.92
CA THR A 196 0.12 20.01 6.86
C THR A 196 0.20 19.05 5.67
N THR A 197 -0.39 19.45 4.55
CA THR A 197 -0.31 18.69 3.30
C THR A 197 1.11 18.80 2.76
N ILE A 198 1.75 17.66 2.54
CA ILE A 198 3.09 17.62 1.93
C ILE A 198 2.92 17.17 0.49
N PRO A 199 3.42 17.94 -0.50
CA PRO A 199 3.37 17.53 -1.89
C PRO A 199 4.04 16.17 -2.08
N THR A 200 3.44 15.30 -2.88
CA THR A 200 4.04 14.03 -3.28
C THR A 200 5.36 14.33 -4.01
N PRO A 201 6.51 13.77 -3.57
CA PRO A 201 7.75 13.92 -4.33
C PRO A 201 7.58 13.24 -5.69
N GLU A 202 7.92 13.96 -6.77
CA GLU A 202 8.00 13.43 -8.15
C GLU A 202 8.93 12.22 -8.27
#